data_AF-A0A837R7G1-F1
#
_entry.id   AF-A0A837R7G1-F1
#
_cell.length_a   1.000
_cell.length_b   1.000
_cell.length_c   1.000
_cell.angle_alpha   90.00
_cell.angle_beta   90.00
_cell.angle_gamma   90.00
#
_symmetry.space_group_name_H-M   'P 1'
#
loop_
_entity.id
_entity.type
_entity.pdbx_description
1 polymer ?
#
loop_
_entity_poly.entity_id
_entity_poly.type
_entity_poly.pdbx_seq_one_letter_code
_entity_poly.pdbx_strand_id
1 'polypeptide(L)'
;MANQTINTDILVAGTGGTGLAAAYAAVTQGLNVTVIEKQAQIGGNTKISSGFFAINSREQQQAGLHVTTKEAIAQLADYNHYLSNGALLSRIVNSSADTLAWLEQMGMEIKLNPTSKTTQFAHRNNDYRGGSYHMYQNKDESYERIQQTLTDAGIDFHFNTTFTDLMIHDGEVVGATATTAAGEKLTINAKAVVVATGGYGGDREKVARTMHTTNLRTLGVPNNGEGLTAMVKAGGTDIDSHALIHAAQLAKSTVTQKTSHQHLAGFSGNPLTQLLLTPQLWVNMTGQRFANEDVVYDTVEWANAAWSQGGKYFFIVDQATLDKFTADQNSEEVSQAGPGAATGQGDFTALAEEAVAGQTAFKGTTLAELAQNAGMDPDTFKQTVTSYNQAVTTKNDTEFSKRSQSLAYSIVDGPFYAFVSQAAYLGTVGGVRVDRNLAVLDDHFKPIPGLYTGGANAGGYYEGHSYPAFEGLASGFTWTSGRIAGTSAAVYTKAKLAATH
;
A
#
# COMPACT_ATOMS: atom_id res chain seq x y z
N MET A 1 -11.54 37.41 -9.13
CA MET A 1 -11.42 36.30 -8.17
C MET A 1 -10.92 36.91 -6.87
N ALA A 2 -11.67 36.80 -5.78
CA ALA A 2 -11.23 37.31 -4.48
C ALA A 2 -10.16 36.37 -3.92
N ASN A 3 -8.98 36.89 -3.57
CA ASN A 3 -8.02 36.14 -2.77
C ASN A 3 -8.49 36.19 -1.31
N GLN A 4 -8.88 35.06 -0.74
CA GLN A 4 -9.18 35.00 0.69
C GLN A 4 -7.89 34.70 1.47
N THR A 5 -7.74 35.32 2.63
CA THR A 5 -6.59 35.10 3.52
C THR A 5 -7.06 34.47 4.82
N ILE A 6 -6.43 33.36 5.21
CA ILE A 6 -6.63 32.67 6.48
C ILE A 6 -5.36 32.81 7.31
N ASN A 7 -5.50 33.06 8.61
CA ASN A 7 -4.36 33.08 9.54
C ASN A 7 -4.57 31.99 10.58
N THR A 8 -3.54 31.19 10.82
CA THR A 8 -3.59 30.07 11.77
C THR A 8 -2.24 29.90 12.45
N ASP A 9 -2.19 29.17 13.57
CA ASP A 9 -0.90 28.82 14.18
C ASP A 9 -0.25 27.69 13.39
N ILE A 10 -1.04 26.66 13.04
CA ILE A 10 -0.57 25.51 12.26
C ILE A 10 -1.58 25.21 11.15
N LEU A 11 -1.06 25.08 9.93
CA LEU A 11 -1.81 24.53 8.81
C LEU A 11 -1.51 23.05 8.67
N VAL A 12 -2.54 22.23 8.50
CA VAL A 12 -2.41 20.81 8.11
C VAL A 12 -3.07 20.61 6.75
N ALA A 13 -2.31 20.11 5.77
CA ALA A 13 -2.80 19.87 4.42
C ALA A 13 -3.05 18.38 4.18
N GLY A 14 -4.32 17.99 4.09
CA GLY A 14 -4.78 16.61 3.89
C GLY A 14 -5.36 15.99 5.16
N THR A 15 -6.38 15.15 4.99
CA THR A 15 -7.14 14.50 6.09
C THR A 15 -7.06 12.97 6.05
N GLY A 16 -5.95 12.43 5.51
CA GLY A 16 -5.54 11.06 5.80
C GLY A 16 -5.16 10.90 7.28
N GLY A 17 -4.81 9.69 7.71
CA GLY A 17 -4.45 9.45 9.12
C GLY A 17 -3.31 10.33 9.63
N THR A 18 -2.35 10.70 8.78
CA THR A 18 -1.26 11.62 9.13
C THR A 18 -1.81 12.99 9.51
N GLY A 19 -2.70 13.55 8.69
CA GLY A 19 -3.24 14.89 8.89
C GLY A 19 -4.19 14.95 10.07
N LEU A 20 -5.08 13.97 10.21
CA LEU A 20 -6.00 13.89 11.36
C LEU A 20 -5.23 13.76 12.68
N ALA A 21 -4.20 12.91 12.73
CA ALA A 21 -3.33 12.80 13.90
C ALA A 21 -2.55 14.09 14.17
N ALA A 22 -1.99 14.72 13.14
CA ALA A 22 -1.24 15.96 13.31
C ALA A 22 -2.11 17.10 13.83
N ALA A 23 -3.31 17.26 13.26
CA ALA A 23 -4.27 18.27 13.67
C ALA A 23 -4.69 18.09 15.13
N TYR A 24 -5.06 16.87 15.51
CA TYR A 24 -5.48 16.59 16.89
C TYR A 24 -4.33 16.77 17.90
N ALA A 25 -3.10 16.39 17.53
CA ALA A 25 -1.92 16.60 18.38
C ALA A 25 -1.59 18.08 18.58
N ALA A 26 -1.84 18.92 17.57
CA ALA A 26 -1.62 20.36 17.64
C ALA A 26 -2.73 21.10 18.42
N VAL A 27 -4.00 20.78 18.17
CA VAL A 27 -5.12 21.50 18.80
C VAL A 27 -5.22 21.22 20.30
N THR A 28 -4.89 19.99 20.72
CA THR A 28 -4.81 19.62 22.15
C THR A 28 -3.69 20.34 22.91
N GLN A 29 -2.82 21.04 22.18
CA GLN A 29 -1.80 21.94 22.76
C GLN A 29 -2.28 23.39 22.89
N GLY A 30 -3.55 23.67 22.57
CA GLY A 30 -4.17 25.01 22.66
C GLY A 30 -3.82 25.93 21.50
N LEU A 31 -3.42 25.38 20.35
CA LEU A 31 -3.07 26.14 19.15
C LEU A 31 -4.25 26.23 18.19
N ASN A 32 -4.34 27.32 17.44
CA ASN A 32 -5.31 27.45 16.35
C ASN A 32 -4.83 26.60 15.16
N VAL A 33 -5.67 25.67 14.69
CA VAL A 33 -5.32 24.74 13.63
C VAL A 33 -6.34 24.81 12.51
N THR A 34 -5.86 25.08 11.29
CA THR A 34 -6.66 24.98 10.06
C THR A 34 -6.26 23.72 9.32
N VAL A 35 -7.26 22.97 8.85
CA VAL A 35 -7.08 21.75 8.06
C VAL A 35 -7.72 21.95 6.69
N ILE A 36 -6.97 21.70 5.62
CA ILE A 36 -7.50 21.72 4.25
C ILE A 36 -7.55 20.33 3.65
N GLU A 37 -8.62 19.99 2.93
CA GLU A 37 -8.80 18.70 2.26
C GLU A 37 -9.37 18.90 0.86
N LYS A 38 -8.76 18.23 -0.12
CA LYS A 38 -9.18 18.30 -1.53
C LYS A 38 -10.53 17.62 -1.76
N GLN A 39 -10.82 16.56 -1.03
CA GLN A 39 -12.08 15.83 -1.08
C GLN A 39 -13.18 16.52 -0.25
N ALA A 40 -14.42 16.07 -0.44
CA ALA A 40 -15.58 16.53 0.34
C ALA A 40 -15.72 15.83 1.71
N GLN A 41 -14.82 14.90 2.03
CA GLN A 41 -14.85 14.08 3.23
C GLN A 41 -13.43 13.73 3.69
N ILE A 42 -13.29 13.32 4.95
CA ILE A 42 -11.99 12.91 5.49
C ILE A 42 -11.59 11.49 5.08
N GLY A 43 -10.31 11.16 5.27
CA GLY A 43 -9.82 9.78 5.42
C GLY A 43 -8.88 9.28 4.32
N GLY A 44 -9.03 9.75 3.07
CA GLY A 44 -8.17 9.35 1.94
C GLY A 44 -7.97 7.82 1.83
N ASN A 45 -6.75 7.39 1.48
CA ASN A 45 -6.40 5.95 1.45
C ASN A 45 -6.45 5.28 2.84
N THR A 46 -6.25 6.04 3.92
CA THR A 46 -6.32 5.48 5.28
C THR A 46 -7.72 4.91 5.57
N LYS A 47 -8.80 5.50 5.05
CA LYS A 47 -10.17 4.97 5.23
C LYS A 47 -10.40 3.61 4.54
N ILE A 48 -9.65 3.32 3.47
CA ILE A 48 -9.68 2.00 2.80
C ILE A 48 -8.86 0.96 3.57
N SER A 49 -7.83 1.39 4.31
CA SER A 49 -7.01 0.46 5.10
C SER A 49 -7.86 -0.34 6.10
N SER A 50 -7.37 -1.54 6.40
CA SER A 50 -8.11 -2.53 7.21
C SER A 50 -7.64 -2.57 8.67
N GLY A 51 -6.45 -2.06 8.99
CA GLY A 51 -5.96 -2.06 10.36
C GLY A 51 -4.64 -1.32 10.55
N PHE A 52 -4.18 -1.33 11.81
CA PHE A 52 -3.05 -0.59 12.33
C PHE A 52 -1.98 -1.53 12.90
N PHE A 53 -0.72 -1.22 12.64
CA PHE A 53 0.43 -1.89 13.25
C PHE A 53 0.78 -1.25 14.60
N ALA A 54 0.76 -2.06 15.67
CA ALA A 54 1.31 -1.67 16.95
C ALA A 54 2.02 -2.84 17.62
N ILE A 55 3.01 -2.51 18.45
CA ILE A 55 3.79 -3.47 19.24
C ILE A 55 3.64 -3.16 20.72
N ASN A 56 3.47 -4.22 21.51
CA ASN A 56 3.25 -4.16 22.95
C ASN A 56 1.96 -3.39 23.33
N SER A 57 0.93 -3.48 22.49
CA SER A 57 -0.38 -2.86 22.77
C SER A 57 -1.11 -3.55 23.93
N ARG A 58 -2.11 -2.87 24.49
CA ARG A 58 -3.00 -3.43 25.51
C ARG A 58 -3.69 -4.70 24.99
N GLU A 59 -4.13 -4.68 23.73
CA GLU A 59 -4.83 -5.77 23.07
C GLU A 59 -3.92 -7.01 22.93
N GLN A 60 -2.66 -6.80 22.53
CA GLN A 60 -1.67 -7.89 22.45
C GLN A 60 -1.42 -8.51 23.82
N GLN A 61 -1.22 -7.69 24.85
CA GLN A 61 -1.02 -8.17 26.22
C GLN A 61 -2.21 -8.98 26.74
N GLN A 62 -3.45 -8.52 26.48
CA GLN A 62 -4.67 -9.25 26.84
C GLN A 62 -4.82 -10.58 26.09
N ALA A 63 -4.35 -10.65 24.85
CA ALA A 63 -4.33 -11.87 24.05
C ALA A 63 -3.15 -12.81 24.39
N GLY A 64 -2.28 -12.45 25.35
CA GLY A 64 -1.09 -13.24 25.69
C GLY A 64 0.00 -13.22 24.62
N LEU A 65 -0.01 -12.20 23.74
CA LEU A 65 0.98 -12.01 22.68
C LEU A 65 2.08 -11.09 23.18
N HIS A 66 3.31 -11.61 23.25
CA HIS A 66 4.44 -10.95 23.89
C HIS A 66 5.58 -10.64 22.90
N VAL A 67 5.28 -9.88 21.85
CA VAL A 67 6.32 -9.31 20.96
C VAL A 67 6.82 -7.99 21.53
N THR A 68 8.13 -7.86 21.65
CA THR A 68 8.78 -6.66 22.17
C THR A 68 9.08 -5.65 21.06
N THR A 69 9.17 -4.37 21.41
CA THR A 69 9.61 -3.33 20.46
C THR A 69 11.04 -3.57 19.97
N LYS A 70 11.90 -4.17 20.80
CA LYS A 70 13.27 -4.57 20.42
C LYS A 70 13.27 -5.55 19.25
N GLU A 71 12.47 -6.62 19.35
CA GLU A 71 12.36 -7.63 18.29
C GLU A 71 11.79 -7.03 17.01
N ALA A 72 10.73 -6.22 17.11
CA ALA A 72 10.13 -5.57 15.97
C ALA A 72 11.08 -4.59 15.25
N ILE A 73 11.88 -3.82 16.00
CA ILE A 73 12.89 -2.92 15.42
C ILE A 73 13.96 -3.71 14.69
N ALA A 74 14.48 -4.79 15.30
CA ALA A 74 15.51 -5.63 14.66
C ALA A 74 14.99 -6.25 13.36
N GLN A 75 13.78 -6.84 13.40
CA GLN A 75 13.17 -7.46 12.22
C GLN A 75 12.90 -6.46 11.10
N LEU A 76 12.38 -5.26 11.41
CA LEU A 76 12.16 -4.23 10.40
C LEU A 76 13.46 -3.71 9.81
N ALA A 77 14.49 -3.54 10.64
CA ALA A 77 15.79 -3.14 10.14
C ALA A 77 16.39 -4.20 9.21
N ASP A 78 16.33 -5.48 9.59
CA ASP A 78 16.81 -6.60 8.78
C ASP A 78 16.01 -6.72 7.48
N TYR A 79 14.68 -6.72 7.55
CA TYR A 79 13.79 -6.81 6.38
C TYR A 79 13.99 -5.64 5.41
N ASN A 80 14.16 -4.42 5.93
CA ASN A 80 14.43 -3.25 5.11
C ASN A 80 15.91 -3.14 4.71
N HIS A 81 16.71 -4.18 4.90
CA HIS A 81 18.14 -4.20 4.57
C HIS A 81 18.93 -3.01 5.15
N TYR A 82 18.53 -2.53 6.34
CA TYR A 82 19.07 -1.35 7.03
C TYR A 82 18.99 -0.03 6.23
N LEU A 83 18.14 0.04 5.19
CA LEU A 83 17.92 1.25 4.40
C LEU A 83 17.01 2.28 5.12
N SER A 84 16.33 1.86 6.18
CA SER A 84 15.54 2.78 7.01
C SER A 84 16.41 3.70 7.87
N ASN A 85 15.94 4.93 8.07
CA ASN A 85 16.39 5.82 9.14
C ASN A 85 16.11 5.18 10.50
N GLY A 86 17.15 4.60 11.11
CA GLY A 86 17.02 3.85 12.37
C GLY A 86 16.43 4.66 13.54
N ALA A 87 16.71 5.97 13.61
CA ALA A 87 16.15 6.83 14.66
C ALA A 87 14.65 7.08 14.47
N LEU A 88 14.21 7.21 13.22
CA LEU A 88 12.79 7.29 12.88
C LEU A 88 12.10 5.94 13.13
N LEU A 89 12.65 4.85 12.62
CA LEU A 89 12.13 3.48 12.81
C LEU A 89 11.90 3.19 14.29
N SER A 90 12.92 3.38 15.11
CA SER A 90 12.85 3.15 16.55
C SER A 90 11.77 4.00 17.21
N ARG A 91 11.65 5.28 16.84
CA ARG A 91 10.62 6.15 17.41
C ARG A 91 9.21 5.69 17.03
N ILE A 92 8.97 5.36 15.76
CA ILE A 92 7.65 4.91 15.30
C ILE A 92 7.23 3.64 16.03
N VAL A 93 8.09 2.63 16.10
CA VAL A 93 7.77 1.36 16.78
C VAL A 93 7.47 1.59 18.26
N ASN A 94 8.32 2.35 18.96
CA ASN A 94 8.13 2.63 20.38
C ASN A 94 6.90 3.51 20.67
N SER A 95 6.43 4.33 19.72
CA SER A 95 5.24 5.17 19.88
C SER A 95 3.94 4.50 19.39
N SER A 96 4.02 3.31 18.79
CA SER A 96 2.89 2.69 18.10
C SER A 96 1.73 2.31 19.02
N ALA A 97 1.99 1.67 20.17
CA ALA A 97 0.96 1.30 21.14
C ALA A 97 0.24 2.52 21.74
N ASP A 98 0.99 3.53 22.16
CA ASP A 98 0.42 4.77 22.69
C ASP A 98 -0.41 5.52 21.64
N THR A 99 -0.02 5.43 20.37
CA THR A 99 -0.77 6.03 19.26
C THR A 99 -2.04 5.25 18.97
N LEU A 100 -1.99 3.91 19.03
CA LEU A 100 -3.19 3.07 18.91
C LEU A 100 -4.24 3.44 19.97
N ALA A 101 -3.84 3.52 21.24
CA ALA A 101 -4.72 3.91 22.34
C ALA A 101 -5.28 5.34 22.16
N TRP A 102 -4.46 6.24 21.63
CA TRP A 102 -4.89 7.60 21.33
C TRP A 102 -5.90 7.66 20.16
N LEU A 103 -5.71 6.82 19.14
CA LEU A 103 -6.64 6.67 18.02
C LEU A 103 -8.00 6.11 18.48
N GLU A 104 -8.02 5.19 19.44
CA GLU A 104 -9.27 4.75 20.09
C GLU A 104 -9.99 5.89 20.80
N GLN A 105 -9.25 6.75 21.52
CA GLN A 105 -9.83 7.94 22.19
C GLN A 105 -10.43 8.93 21.20
N MET A 106 -9.88 9.03 19.99
CA MET A 106 -10.45 9.84 18.92
C MET A 106 -11.75 9.25 18.34
N GLY A 107 -12.07 8.00 18.65
CA GLY A 107 -13.32 7.35 18.24
C GLY A 107 -13.16 6.19 17.24
N MET A 108 -11.93 5.76 16.95
CA MET A 108 -11.70 4.54 16.16
C MET A 108 -12.03 3.30 16.98
N GLU A 109 -12.88 2.43 16.46
CA GLU A 109 -13.06 1.11 17.04
C GLU A 109 -12.04 0.12 16.48
N ILE A 110 -11.43 -0.65 17.38
CA ILE A 110 -10.30 -1.52 17.05
C ILE A 110 -10.52 -2.92 17.63
N LYS A 111 -10.15 -3.93 16.86
CA LYS A 111 -10.09 -5.31 17.33
C LYS A 111 -8.81 -5.98 16.84
N LEU A 112 -8.11 -6.63 17.76
CA LEU A 112 -6.95 -7.44 17.40
C LEU A 112 -7.38 -8.65 16.57
N ASN A 113 -6.76 -8.85 15.41
CA ASN A 113 -6.89 -10.10 14.68
C ASN A 113 -5.63 -10.96 14.94
N PRO A 114 -5.78 -12.17 15.50
CA PRO A 114 -4.64 -13.08 15.61
C PRO A 114 -4.12 -13.45 14.22
N THR A 115 -2.80 -13.35 14.01
CA THR A 115 -2.11 -13.55 12.72
C THR A 115 -2.41 -14.89 12.06
N SER A 116 -2.76 -15.93 12.83
CA SER A 116 -3.19 -17.24 12.30
C SER A 116 -4.51 -17.21 11.51
N LYS A 117 -5.25 -16.09 11.52
CA LYS A 117 -6.55 -15.91 10.87
C LYS A 117 -6.63 -14.60 10.07
N THR A 118 -5.50 -13.98 9.75
CA THR A 118 -5.49 -12.77 8.94
C THR A 118 -5.63 -13.13 7.46
N THR A 119 -6.30 -12.26 6.71
CA THR A 119 -6.47 -12.38 5.25
C THR A 119 -5.31 -11.75 4.49
N GLN A 120 -4.30 -11.20 5.17
CA GLN A 120 -3.07 -10.67 4.58
C GLN A 120 -1.91 -11.60 4.95
N PHE A 121 -1.81 -12.78 4.34
CA PHE A 121 -0.62 -13.63 4.43
C PHE A 121 0.58 -13.00 3.68
N ALA A 122 0.88 -11.72 3.89
CA ALA A 122 2.21 -11.19 3.67
C ALA A 122 3.13 -11.99 4.59
N HIS A 123 4.05 -12.75 4.01
CA HIS A 123 5.03 -13.55 4.75
C HIS A 123 4.42 -14.74 5.46
N ARG A 124 3.71 -15.61 4.71
CA ARG A 124 3.12 -16.87 5.18
C ARG A 124 4.06 -17.73 6.03
N ASN A 125 5.37 -17.71 5.73
CA ASN A 125 6.39 -18.49 6.44
C ASN A 125 7.20 -17.66 7.45
N ASN A 126 6.80 -16.42 7.73
CA ASN A 126 7.39 -15.62 8.78
C ASN A 126 6.81 -16.08 10.12
N ASP A 127 7.68 -16.37 11.08
CA ASP A 127 7.38 -16.83 12.45
C ASP A 127 6.65 -15.78 13.30
N TYR A 128 5.88 -14.88 12.69
CA TYR A 128 5.24 -13.76 13.34
C TYR A 128 4.02 -14.21 14.16
N ARG A 129 4.33 -14.75 15.34
CA ARG A 129 3.41 -15.13 16.42
C ARG A 129 2.80 -13.92 17.14
N GLY A 130 2.97 -12.70 16.63
CA GLY A 130 2.74 -11.46 17.37
C GLY A 130 1.36 -10.83 17.28
N GLY A 131 0.51 -11.26 16.33
CA GLY A 131 -0.84 -10.70 16.16
C GLY A 131 -0.89 -9.17 16.16
N SER A 132 0.02 -8.48 15.47
CA SER A 132 0.15 -7.01 15.53
C SER A 132 -0.85 -6.26 14.66
N TYR A 133 -1.83 -6.96 14.10
CA TYR A 133 -2.80 -6.39 13.19
C TYR A 133 -4.08 -6.00 13.92
N HIS A 134 -4.19 -4.70 14.18
CA HIS A 134 -5.29 -4.09 14.91
C HIS A 134 -6.33 -3.61 13.91
N MET A 135 -7.30 -4.46 13.59
CA MET A 135 -8.30 -4.20 12.55
C MET A 135 -9.29 -3.12 12.99
N TYR A 136 -9.55 -2.16 12.09
CA TYR A 136 -10.58 -1.15 12.28
C TYR A 136 -11.97 -1.76 12.17
N GLN A 137 -12.86 -1.41 13.09
CA GLN A 137 -14.25 -1.85 13.13
C GLN A 137 -15.17 -0.66 12.82
N ASN A 138 -16.37 -0.93 12.28
CA ASN A 138 -17.41 0.08 12.05
C ASN A 138 -16.82 1.35 11.43
N LYS A 139 -16.12 1.19 10.29
CA LYS A 139 -15.18 2.22 9.80
C LYS A 139 -15.89 3.53 9.49
N ASP A 140 -17.06 3.48 8.86
CA ASP A 140 -17.78 4.70 8.50
C ASP A 140 -18.16 5.49 9.77
N GLU A 141 -18.72 4.83 10.78
CA GLU A 141 -19.07 5.42 12.07
C GLU A 141 -17.82 5.88 12.85
N SER A 142 -16.73 5.11 12.80
CA SER A 142 -15.45 5.47 13.43
C SER A 142 -14.88 6.77 12.86
N TYR A 143 -14.89 6.94 11.54
CA TYR A 143 -14.42 8.17 10.91
C TYR A 143 -15.34 9.36 11.21
N GLU A 144 -16.65 9.16 11.28
CA GLU A 144 -17.60 10.21 11.72
C GLU A 144 -17.29 10.69 13.15
N ARG A 145 -17.06 9.76 14.09
CA ARG A 145 -16.69 10.12 15.47
C ARG A 145 -15.34 10.83 15.56
N ILE A 146 -14.37 10.42 14.75
CA ILE A 146 -13.07 11.12 14.66
C ILE A 146 -13.28 12.55 14.18
N GLN A 147 -14.03 12.75 13.10
CA GLN A 147 -14.29 14.09 12.59
C GLN A 147 -14.99 14.96 13.64
N GLN A 148 -16.00 14.42 14.32
CA GLN A 148 -16.72 15.10 15.39
C GLN A 148 -15.76 15.50 16.53
N THR A 149 -14.94 14.56 17.00
CA THR A 149 -13.95 14.82 18.06
C THR A 149 -13.00 15.96 17.71
N LEU A 150 -12.52 16.01 16.46
CA LEU A 150 -11.64 17.09 16.01
C LEU A 150 -12.38 18.43 15.88
N THR A 151 -13.63 18.39 15.42
CA THR A 151 -14.46 19.59 15.29
C THR A 151 -14.76 20.18 16.67
N ASP A 152 -15.12 19.35 17.64
CA ASP A 152 -15.37 19.76 19.04
C ASP A 152 -14.11 20.28 19.74
N ALA A 153 -12.92 19.79 19.32
CA ALA A 153 -11.64 20.32 19.77
C ALA A 153 -11.29 21.70 19.18
N GLY A 154 -12.06 22.21 18.21
CA GLY A 154 -11.87 23.53 17.61
C GLY A 154 -11.07 23.54 16.31
N ILE A 155 -10.93 22.41 15.63
CA ILE A 155 -10.31 22.36 14.29
C ILE A 155 -11.20 23.09 13.26
N ASP A 156 -10.58 23.96 12.46
CA ASP A 156 -11.22 24.63 11.33
C ASP A 156 -10.98 23.85 10.02
N PHE A 157 -11.99 23.12 9.56
CA PHE A 157 -11.92 22.29 8.34
C PHE A 157 -12.38 23.03 7.09
N HIS A 158 -11.55 23.00 6.04
CA HIS A 158 -11.86 23.50 4.69
C HIS A 158 -11.80 22.35 3.68
N PHE A 159 -12.94 21.74 3.40
CA PHE A 159 -13.08 20.70 2.37
C PHE A 159 -13.09 21.29 0.96
N ASN A 160 -13.01 20.42 -0.05
CA ASN A 160 -12.96 20.81 -1.46
C ASN A 160 -11.89 21.87 -1.77
N THR A 161 -10.76 21.80 -1.04
CA THR A 161 -9.69 22.78 -1.05
C THR A 161 -8.36 22.09 -1.31
N THR A 162 -7.83 22.27 -2.51
CA THR A 162 -6.59 21.63 -2.97
C THR A 162 -5.40 22.46 -2.53
N PHE A 163 -4.53 21.89 -1.70
CA PHE A 163 -3.20 22.44 -1.42
C PHE A 163 -2.40 22.59 -2.72
N THR A 164 -1.78 23.76 -2.97
CA THR A 164 -1.06 24.03 -4.23
C THR A 164 0.43 24.23 -4.06
N ASP A 165 0.87 25.06 -3.10
CA ASP A 165 2.29 25.37 -2.92
C ASP A 165 2.60 25.88 -1.52
N LEU A 166 3.85 25.76 -1.09
CA LEU A 166 4.35 26.33 0.16
C LEU A 166 4.75 27.79 -0.04
N MET A 167 4.49 28.62 0.97
CA MET A 167 4.98 30.00 1.02
C MET A 167 6.26 30.03 1.84
N ILE A 168 7.34 30.57 1.27
CA ILE A 168 8.67 30.59 1.88
C ILE A 168 9.16 32.03 1.98
N HIS A 169 9.69 32.39 3.15
CA HIS A 169 10.36 33.66 3.40
C HIS A 169 11.67 33.40 4.15
N ASP A 170 12.79 33.86 3.61
CA ASP A 170 14.14 33.68 4.18
C ASP A 170 14.48 32.22 4.58
N GLY A 171 14.02 31.26 3.77
CA GLY A 171 14.22 29.82 4.00
C GLY A 171 13.25 29.19 5.00
N GLU A 172 12.38 29.97 5.65
CA GLU A 172 11.32 29.47 6.53
C GLU A 172 9.99 29.31 5.77
N VAL A 173 9.26 28.23 6.04
CA VAL A 173 7.88 28.05 5.59
C VAL A 173 6.94 28.86 6.48
N VAL A 174 6.24 29.83 5.87
CA VAL A 174 5.35 30.79 6.55
C VAL A 174 3.87 30.60 6.22
N GLY A 175 3.54 29.49 5.55
CA GLY A 175 2.19 29.15 5.16
C GLY A 175 2.11 28.39 3.84
N ALA A 176 0.94 28.40 3.23
CA ALA A 176 0.70 27.78 1.94
C ALA A 176 -0.34 28.54 1.10
N THR A 177 -0.39 28.18 -0.17
CA THR A 177 -1.49 28.52 -1.07
C THR A 177 -2.36 27.30 -1.30
N ALA A 178 -3.65 27.53 -1.54
CA ALA A 178 -4.61 26.51 -1.91
C ALA A 178 -5.62 27.03 -2.93
N THR A 179 -6.34 26.12 -3.58
CA THR A 179 -7.41 26.45 -4.53
C THR A 179 -8.68 25.68 -4.17
N THR A 180 -9.80 26.39 -4.03
CA THR A 180 -11.11 25.76 -3.79
C THR A 180 -11.60 25.06 -5.06
N ALA A 181 -12.59 24.18 -4.94
CA ALA A 181 -13.23 23.55 -6.09
C ALA A 181 -13.90 24.56 -7.04
N ALA A 182 -14.23 25.77 -6.56
CA ALA A 182 -14.73 26.88 -7.37
C ALA A 182 -13.62 27.64 -8.12
N GLY A 183 -12.35 27.27 -7.96
CA GLY A 183 -11.19 27.92 -8.57
C GLY A 183 -10.70 29.16 -7.83
N GLU A 184 -11.21 29.43 -6.63
CA GLU A 184 -10.77 30.57 -5.81
C GLU A 184 -9.44 30.26 -5.15
N LYS A 185 -8.53 31.24 -5.15
CA LYS A 185 -7.22 31.12 -4.52
C LYS A 185 -7.29 31.54 -3.05
N LEU A 186 -6.71 30.71 -2.20
CA LEU A 186 -6.55 30.95 -0.78
C LEU A 186 -5.07 31.16 -0.45
N THR A 187 -4.79 32.17 0.37
CA THR A 187 -3.50 32.37 1.03
C THR A 187 -3.68 32.02 2.50
N ILE A 188 -2.90 31.07 3.02
CA ILE A 188 -3.02 30.60 4.40
C ILE A 188 -1.70 30.88 5.11
N ASN A 189 -1.65 31.93 5.93
CA ASN A 189 -0.50 32.25 6.75
C ASN A 189 -0.47 31.32 7.98
N ALA A 190 0.66 30.66 8.20
CA ALA A 190 0.85 29.75 9.32
C ALA A 190 2.27 29.85 9.90
N LYS A 191 2.42 29.57 11.20
CA LYS A 191 3.75 29.51 11.82
C LYS A 191 4.46 28.19 11.52
N ALA A 192 3.70 27.12 11.30
CA ALA A 192 4.19 25.85 10.78
C ALA A 192 3.15 25.21 9.85
N VAL A 193 3.63 24.38 8.92
CA VAL A 193 2.81 23.62 7.98
C VAL A 193 3.15 22.13 8.10
N VAL A 194 2.12 21.30 8.32
CA VAL A 194 2.22 19.85 8.22
C VAL A 194 1.62 19.41 6.89
N VAL A 195 2.46 18.98 5.95
CA VAL A 195 2.02 18.44 4.66
C VAL A 195 1.69 16.96 4.83
N ALA A 196 0.41 16.60 4.64
CA ALA A 196 -0.14 15.27 4.86
C ALA A 196 -1.07 14.84 3.71
N THR A 197 -0.74 15.24 2.49
CA THR A 197 -1.60 15.10 1.29
C THR A 197 -1.63 13.69 0.71
N GLY A 198 -0.86 12.76 1.27
CA GLY A 198 -0.62 11.45 0.69
C GLY A 198 0.34 11.51 -0.50
N GLY A 199 0.57 10.36 -1.11
CA GLY A 199 1.55 10.20 -2.17
C GLY A 199 1.05 10.62 -3.57
N TYR A 200 1.47 9.87 -4.60
CA TYR A 200 1.23 10.20 -6.01
C TYR A 200 0.70 9.01 -6.83
N GLY A 201 0.03 8.04 -6.22
CA GLY A 201 -0.47 6.83 -6.88
C GLY A 201 -1.50 7.07 -8.01
N GLY A 202 -2.07 8.28 -8.11
CA GLY A 202 -2.91 8.72 -9.22
C GLY A 202 -2.12 9.27 -10.41
N ASP A 203 -0.89 9.73 -10.21
CA ASP A 203 0.01 10.19 -11.28
C ASP A 203 0.66 8.98 -11.96
N ARG A 204 -0.04 8.46 -12.98
CA ARG A 204 0.41 7.30 -13.75
C ARG A 204 1.77 7.49 -14.41
N GLU A 205 2.12 8.71 -14.79
CA GLU A 205 3.43 8.97 -15.41
C GLU A 205 4.53 8.92 -14.36
N LYS A 206 4.35 9.55 -13.20
CA LYS A 206 5.33 9.47 -12.11
C LYS A 206 5.47 8.05 -11.58
N VAL A 207 4.37 7.31 -11.44
CA VAL A 207 4.40 5.88 -11.10
C VAL A 207 5.19 5.10 -12.15
N ALA A 208 4.91 5.30 -13.44
CA ALA A 208 5.61 4.56 -14.50
C ALA A 208 7.12 4.87 -14.55
N ARG A 209 7.51 6.13 -14.33
CA ARG A 209 8.93 6.54 -14.24
C ARG A 209 9.63 5.89 -13.05
N THR A 210 8.98 5.89 -11.89
CA THR A 210 9.57 5.38 -10.64
C THR A 210 9.65 3.86 -10.62
N MET A 211 8.62 3.19 -11.14
CA MET A 211 8.52 1.73 -11.15
C MET A 211 9.11 1.09 -12.42
N HIS A 212 9.61 1.90 -13.35
CA HIS A 212 10.13 1.50 -14.66
C HIS A 212 9.18 0.63 -15.48
N THR A 213 7.86 0.82 -15.32
CA THR A 213 6.83 0.07 -16.07
C THR A 213 5.48 0.77 -16.10
N THR A 214 4.75 0.62 -17.19
CA THR A 214 3.36 1.08 -17.37
C THR A 214 2.32 -0.02 -17.10
N ASN A 215 2.75 -1.25 -16.81
CA ASN A 215 1.85 -2.41 -16.74
C ASN A 215 1.28 -2.68 -15.35
N LEU A 216 1.41 -1.74 -14.41
CA LEU A 216 0.88 -1.90 -13.06
C LEU A 216 -0.59 -1.52 -12.97
N ARG A 217 -1.31 -2.25 -12.12
CA ARG A 217 -2.72 -1.97 -11.82
C ARG A 217 -2.88 -1.17 -10.54
N THR A 218 -3.65 -0.08 -10.58
CA THR A 218 -3.94 0.72 -9.38
C THR A 218 -5.16 0.19 -8.64
N LEU A 219 -5.06 0.10 -7.31
CA LEU A 219 -6.17 -0.28 -6.42
C LEU A 219 -6.55 0.82 -5.42
N GLY A 220 -5.70 1.82 -5.20
CA GLY A 220 -5.95 2.89 -4.22
C GLY A 220 -6.82 4.03 -4.71
N VAL A 221 -7.16 4.94 -3.78
CA VAL A 221 -7.69 6.27 -4.11
C VAL A 221 -6.59 7.08 -4.82
N PRO A 222 -6.89 7.69 -5.98
CA PRO A 222 -5.91 8.49 -6.70
C PRO A 222 -5.54 9.76 -5.92
N ASN A 223 -4.24 9.94 -5.67
CA ASN A 223 -3.60 11.16 -5.18
C ASN A 223 -2.48 11.54 -6.16
N ASN A 224 -2.23 12.83 -6.40
CA ASN A 224 -1.39 13.28 -7.52
C ASN A 224 -0.05 13.87 -7.07
N GLY A 225 0.28 13.80 -5.79
CA GLY A 225 1.58 14.21 -5.28
C GLY A 225 1.79 15.72 -5.17
N GLU A 226 0.73 16.52 -5.04
CA GLU A 226 0.82 17.98 -4.90
C GLU A 226 1.73 18.38 -3.71
N GLY A 227 1.50 17.78 -2.53
CA GLY A 227 2.31 18.06 -1.34
C GLY A 227 3.77 17.61 -1.47
N LEU A 228 4.02 16.44 -2.05
CA LEU A 228 5.39 15.96 -2.31
C LEU A 228 6.13 16.92 -3.24
N THR A 229 5.47 17.38 -4.31
CA THR A 229 6.04 18.35 -5.26
C THR A 229 6.38 19.68 -4.59
N ALA A 230 5.48 20.22 -3.77
CA ALA A 230 5.72 21.48 -3.07
C ALA A 230 6.86 21.36 -2.04
N MET A 231 6.95 20.25 -1.30
CA MET A 231 8.05 20.04 -0.35
C MET A 231 9.41 19.91 -1.04
N VAL A 232 9.47 19.22 -2.19
CA VAL A 232 10.71 19.15 -2.99
C VAL A 232 11.10 20.54 -3.49
N LYS A 233 10.13 21.32 -3.98
CA LYS A 233 10.35 22.71 -4.40
C LYS A 233 10.84 23.59 -3.24
N ALA A 234 10.42 23.32 -2.01
CA ALA A 234 10.86 24.02 -0.80
C ALA A 234 12.26 23.63 -0.31
N GLY A 235 12.95 22.70 -1.01
CA GLY A 235 14.30 22.25 -0.67
C GLY A 235 14.35 20.84 -0.09
N GLY A 236 13.21 20.19 0.15
CA GLY A 236 13.17 18.80 0.60
C GLY A 236 13.73 17.84 -0.46
N THR A 237 14.34 16.74 -0.03
CA THR A 237 14.84 15.70 -0.96
C THR A 237 13.94 14.47 -0.92
N ASP A 238 13.30 14.12 -2.03
CA ASP A 238 12.62 12.81 -2.22
C ASP A 238 13.67 11.70 -2.34
N ILE A 239 13.68 10.74 -1.42
CA ILE A 239 14.77 9.76 -1.28
C ILE A 239 14.38 8.32 -1.64
N ASP A 240 13.11 7.97 -1.51
CA ASP A 240 12.66 6.58 -1.54
C ASP A 240 11.21 6.41 -2.00
N SER A 241 10.59 7.46 -2.58
CA SER A 241 9.18 7.34 -2.96
C SER A 241 8.98 6.35 -4.10
N HIS A 242 8.01 5.45 -3.95
CA HIS A 242 7.71 4.38 -4.91
C HIS A 242 6.28 3.86 -4.77
N ALA A 243 5.80 3.14 -5.79
CA ALA A 243 4.50 2.48 -5.72
C ALA A 243 4.56 1.25 -4.81
N LEU A 244 3.61 1.17 -3.89
CA LEU A 244 3.46 0.07 -2.96
C LEU A 244 2.80 -1.12 -3.65
N ILE A 245 3.61 -1.94 -4.33
CA ILE A 245 3.13 -3.13 -5.03
C ILE A 245 2.65 -4.21 -4.05
N HIS A 246 1.54 -4.86 -4.38
CA HIS A 246 0.84 -5.79 -3.51
C HIS A 246 -0.06 -6.72 -4.34
N ALA A 247 0.26 -8.02 -4.33
CA ALA A 247 -0.38 -9.06 -5.12
C ALA A 247 -0.35 -8.81 -6.64
N ALA A 248 -0.95 -9.74 -7.40
CA ALA A 248 -1.32 -9.53 -8.79
C ALA A 248 -2.82 -9.75 -9.02
N GLN A 249 -3.32 -9.35 -10.19
CA GLN A 249 -4.70 -9.54 -10.61
C GLN A 249 -4.78 -9.98 -12.06
N LEU A 250 -5.87 -10.66 -12.42
CA LEU A 250 -6.23 -10.85 -13.82
C LEU A 250 -6.37 -9.49 -14.51
N ALA A 251 -5.83 -9.37 -15.72
CA ALA A 251 -5.93 -8.15 -16.52
C ALA A 251 -7.40 -7.76 -16.69
N LYS A 252 -7.69 -6.45 -16.61
CA LYS A 252 -9.04 -5.86 -16.74
C LYS A 252 -10.12 -6.44 -15.81
N SER A 253 -9.78 -7.23 -14.78
CA SER A 253 -10.79 -7.77 -13.84
C SER A 253 -11.59 -6.67 -13.14
N THR A 254 -12.82 -6.93 -12.74
CA THR A 254 -13.59 -6.02 -11.88
C THR A 254 -13.33 -6.39 -10.42
N VAL A 255 -13.05 -5.39 -9.57
CA VAL A 255 -12.71 -5.61 -8.15
C VAL A 255 -13.46 -4.66 -7.23
N THR A 256 -13.78 -5.12 -6.02
CA THR A 256 -14.37 -4.27 -4.98
C THR A 256 -13.32 -3.37 -4.33
N GLN A 257 -13.73 -2.16 -3.95
CA GLN A 257 -12.94 -1.24 -3.12
C GLN A 257 -13.35 -1.30 -1.63
N LYS A 258 -14.38 -2.08 -1.31
CA LYS A 258 -14.86 -2.29 0.06
C LYS A 258 -14.11 -3.47 0.69
N THR A 259 -13.54 -3.22 1.87
CA THR A 259 -13.00 -4.24 2.77
C THR A 259 -14.10 -4.79 3.67
N SER A 260 -14.08 -6.08 3.98
CA SER A 260 -14.96 -6.74 4.96
C SER A 260 -14.14 -7.68 5.86
N HIS A 261 -14.80 -8.36 6.80
CA HIS A 261 -14.17 -9.45 7.56
C HIS A 261 -13.73 -10.64 6.68
N GLN A 262 -14.27 -10.78 5.46
CA GLN A 262 -14.00 -11.90 4.55
C GLN A 262 -13.01 -11.54 3.45
N HIS A 263 -13.04 -10.30 2.94
CA HIS A 263 -12.29 -9.90 1.75
C HIS A 263 -11.68 -8.50 1.89
N LEU A 264 -10.50 -8.28 1.29
CA LEU A 264 -9.85 -6.97 1.25
C LEU A 264 -10.30 -6.18 0.01
N ALA A 265 -9.95 -4.90 -0.02
CA ALA A 265 -10.01 -4.10 -1.25
C ALA A 265 -9.14 -4.76 -2.33
N GLY A 266 -9.66 -4.80 -3.56
CA GLY A 266 -9.06 -5.53 -4.68
C GLY A 266 -9.68 -6.91 -4.90
N PHE A 267 -10.63 -7.37 -4.09
CA PHE A 267 -11.24 -8.69 -4.27
C PHE A 267 -12.08 -8.77 -5.55
N SER A 268 -11.97 -9.89 -6.26
CA SER A 268 -12.76 -10.20 -7.45
C SER A 268 -13.61 -11.44 -7.18
N GLY A 269 -14.90 -11.35 -7.49
CA GLY A 269 -15.83 -12.49 -7.38
C GLY A 269 -15.74 -13.49 -8.53
N ASN A 270 -14.80 -13.32 -9.47
CA ASN A 270 -14.65 -14.24 -10.61
C ASN A 270 -13.93 -15.53 -10.15
N PRO A 271 -14.53 -16.73 -10.34
CA PRO A 271 -13.91 -18.01 -9.97
C PRO A 271 -12.53 -18.27 -10.60
N LEU A 272 -12.20 -17.69 -11.77
CA LEU A 272 -10.86 -17.79 -12.37
C LEU A 272 -9.74 -17.30 -11.44
N THR A 273 -10.05 -16.46 -10.45
CA THR A 273 -9.08 -16.04 -9.44
C THR A 273 -8.51 -17.21 -8.64
N GLN A 274 -9.22 -18.34 -8.54
CA GLN A 274 -8.69 -19.56 -7.91
C GLN A 274 -7.49 -20.12 -8.67
N LEU A 275 -7.50 -20.08 -10.01
CA LEU A 275 -6.34 -20.46 -10.83
C LEU A 275 -5.18 -19.50 -10.63
N LEU A 276 -5.45 -18.19 -10.64
CA LEU A 276 -4.43 -17.16 -10.41
C LEU A 276 -3.73 -17.34 -9.04
N LEU A 277 -4.49 -17.71 -8.02
CA LEU A 277 -4.03 -17.92 -6.65
C LEU A 277 -3.54 -19.36 -6.38
N THR A 278 -3.37 -20.15 -7.43
CA THR A 278 -2.73 -21.47 -7.37
C THR A 278 -1.38 -21.37 -8.08
N PRO A 279 -0.32 -22.07 -7.64
CA PRO A 279 1.00 -22.01 -8.26
C PRO A 279 1.01 -22.74 -9.62
N GLN A 280 0.33 -22.20 -10.63
CA GLN A 280 0.35 -22.69 -12.01
C GLN A 280 1.74 -22.46 -12.65
N LEU A 281 1.95 -22.88 -13.90
CA LEU A 281 3.16 -22.50 -14.63
C LEU A 281 3.12 -21.02 -14.99
N TRP A 282 4.09 -20.23 -14.54
CA TRP A 282 4.20 -18.82 -14.91
C TRP A 282 5.28 -18.61 -15.96
N VAL A 283 4.97 -17.80 -16.96
CA VAL A 283 5.94 -17.40 -17.99
C VAL A 283 5.89 -15.89 -18.21
N ASN A 284 7.03 -15.31 -18.55
CA ASN A 284 7.13 -13.91 -18.95
C ASN A 284 6.55 -13.70 -20.35
N MET A 285 6.63 -12.46 -20.85
CA MET A 285 6.08 -12.10 -22.16
C MET A 285 6.76 -12.78 -23.36
N THR A 286 7.93 -13.43 -23.17
CA THR A 286 8.63 -14.17 -24.23
C THR A 286 8.41 -15.69 -24.15
N GLY A 287 7.68 -16.19 -23.14
CA GLY A 287 7.42 -17.61 -22.93
C GLY A 287 8.45 -18.34 -22.05
N GLN A 288 9.32 -17.61 -21.35
CA GLN A 288 10.27 -18.17 -20.39
C GLN A 288 9.68 -18.20 -18.99
N ARG A 289 9.85 -19.31 -18.28
CA ARG A 289 9.60 -19.37 -16.84
C ARG A 289 10.59 -18.48 -16.10
N PHE A 290 10.17 -17.84 -15.02
CA PHE A 290 10.96 -16.76 -14.41
C PHE A 290 11.03 -16.78 -12.88
N ALA A 291 10.22 -17.61 -12.21
CA ALA A 291 10.17 -17.66 -10.76
C ALA A 291 9.70 -19.03 -10.27
N ASN A 292 9.94 -19.29 -8.98
CA ASN A 292 9.22 -20.29 -8.24
C ASN A 292 7.78 -19.82 -8.03
N GLU A 293 6.78 -20.53 -8.54
CA GLU A 293 5.39 -20.06 -8.41
C GLU A 293 4.78 -20.28 -7.02
N ASP A 294 5.46 -20.99 -6.11
CA ASP A 294 5.08 -21.05 -4.68
C ASP A 294 5.00 -19.66 -4.04
N VAL A 295 5.69 -18.67 -4.60
CA VAL A 295 5.60 -17.27 -4.13
C VAL A 295 4.18 -16.72 -4.18
N VAL A 296 3.24 -17.34 -4.93
CA VAL A 296 1.80 -17.00 -4.90
C VAL A 296 1.17 -17.07 -3.51
N TYR A 297 1.76 -17.85 -2.60
CA TYR A 297 1.32 -17.98 -1.22
C TYR A 297 1.73 -16.79 -0.34
N ASP A 298 2.53 -15.86 -0.86
CA ASP A 298 2.91 -14.60 -0.23
C ASP A 298 2.56 -13.43 -1.14
N THR A 299 1.73 -12.51 -0.65
CA THR A 299 1.23 -11.40 -1.47
C THR A 299 2.34 -10.44 -1.95
N VAL A 300 3.46 -10.39 -1.23
CA VAL A 300 4.59 -9.49 -1.47
C VAL A 300 5.55 -10.12 -2.46
N GLU A 301 6.00 -11.35 -2.17
CA GLU A 301 6.92 -12.07 -3.05
C GLU A 301 6.31 -12.30 -4.44
N TRP A 302 5.01 -12.61 -4.48
CA TRP A 302 4.26 -12.69 -5.72
C TRP A 302 4.31 -11.40 -6.55
N ALA A 303 4.02 -10.26 -5.92
CA ALA A 303 4.05 -8.97 -6.60
C ALA A 303 5.47 -8.59 -7.05
N ASN A 304 6.48 -8.88 -6.24
CA ASN A 304 7.88 -8.66 -6.58
C ASN A 304 8.29 -9.47 -7.81
N ALA A 305 7.94 -10.77 -7.85
CA ALA A 305 8.22 -11.64 -8.99
C ALA A 305 7.52 -11.14 -10.26
N ALA A 306 6.26 -10.70 -10.15
CA ALA A 306 5.54 -10.10 -11.28
C ALA A 306 6.18 -8.77 -11.73
N TRP A 307 6.58 -7.90 -10.79
CA TRP A 307 7.24 -6.62 -11.08
C TRP A 307 8.59 -6.82 -11.76
N SER A 308 9.36 -7.85 -11.40
CA SER A 308 10.65 -8.15 -12.03
C SER A 308 10.52 -8.49 -13.52
N GLN A 309 9.32 -8.90 -13.97
CA GLN A 309 8.98 -9.11 -15.39
C GLN A 309 8.30 -7.87 -16.03
N GLY A 310 8.50 -6.70 -15.44
CA GLY A 310 7.85 -5.46 -15.88
C GLY A 310 6.39 -5.35 -15.46
N GLY A 311 5.94 -6.09 -14.44
CA GLY A 311 4.61 -5.99 -13.86
C GLY A 311 3.51 -6.79 -14.59
N LYS A 312 3.85 -7.54 -15.63
CA LYS A 312 2.91 -8.37 -16.40
C LYS A 312 3.53 -9.72 -16.76
N TYR A 313 2.74 -10.78 -16.64
CA TYR A 313 3.15 -12.14 -16.99
C TYR A 313 1.93 -12.98 -17.40
N PHE A 314 2.18 -14.21 -17.85
CA PHE A 314 1.15 -15.21 -18.11
C PHE A 314 1.22 -16.33 -17.10
N PHE A 315 0.05 -16.83 -16.66
CA PHE A 315 -0.02 -18.19 -16.15
C PHE A 315 -0.66 -19.09 -17.21
N ILE A 316 -0.15 -20.32 -17.29
CA ILE A 316 -0.48 -21.28 -18.34
C ILE A 316 -1.23 -22.45 -17.72
N VAL A 317 -2.32 -22.86 -18.38
CA VAL A 317 -3.09 -24.05 -18.03
C VAL A 317 -3.53 -24.78 -19.30
N ASP A 318 -3.78 -26.08 -19.15
CA ASP A 318 -4.41 -26.90 -20.18
C ASP A 318 -5.88 -27.22 -19.85
N GLN A 319 -6.59 -27.85 -20.79
CA GLN A 319 -8.00 -28.17 -20.63
C GLN A 319 -8.26 -29.08 -19.42
N ALA A 320 -7.40 -30.09 -19.21
CA ALA A 320 -7.54 -31.01 -18.09
C ALA A 320 -7.43 -30.30 -16.73
N THR A 321 -6.63 -29.24 -16.64
CA THR A 321 -6.55 -28.39 -15.44
C THR A 321 -7.84 -27.60 -15.24
N LEU A 322 -8.41 -26.99 -16.29
CA LEU A 322 -9.70 -26.30 -16.20
C LEU A 322 -10.83 -27.25 -15.75
N ASP A 323 -10.87 -28.47 -16.31
CA ASP A 323 -11.87 -29.47 -15.97
C ASP A 323 -11.81 -29.88 -14.48
N LYS A 324 -10.61 -30.03 -13.93
CA LYS A 324 -10.43 -30.32 -12.49
C LYS A 324 -10.92 -29.19 -11.60
N PHE A 325 -10.66 -27.94 -11.97
CA PHE A 325 -11.18 -26.79 -11.22
C PHE A 325 -12.71 -26.68 -11.32
N THR A 326 -13.29 -26.92 -12.49
CA THR A 326 -14.75 -27.00 -12.68
C THR A 326 -15.39 -28.10 -11.83
N ALA A 327 -14.73 -29.25 -11.73
CA ALA A 327 -15.21 -30.39 -10.94
C ALA A 327 -14.92 -30.29 -9.43
N ASP A 328 -14.31 -29.20 -8.97
CA ASP A 328 -13.85 -29.03 -7.57
C ASP A 328 -12.88 -30.15 -7.13
N GLN A 329 -12.02 -30.58 -8.05
CA GLN A 329 -11.00 -31.62 -7.88
C GLN A 329 -9.58 -31.05 -7.92
N ASN A 330 -9.43 -29.77 -7.58
CA ASN A 330 -8.10 -29.16 -7.45
C ASN A 330 -7.35 -29.78 -6.26
N SER A 331 -6.14 -30.30 -6.50
CA SER A 331 -5.30 -30.90 -5.46
C SER A 331 -4.34 -29.91 -4.77
N GLU A 332 -4.23 -28.69 -5.30
CA GLU A 332 -3.38 -27.64 -4.74
C GLU A 332 -4.16 -26.75 -3.78
N GLU A 333 -3.45 -26.12 -2.86
CA GLU A 333 -4.05 -25.07 -2.05
C GLU A 333 -4.32 -23.83 -2.90
N VAL A 334 -5.53 -23.29 -2.81
CA VAL A 334 -5.82 -21.94 -3.33
C VAL A 334 -5.31 -20.94 -2.29
N SER A 335 -4.30 -20.17 -2.68
CA SER A 335 -3.69 -19.13 -1.86
C SER A 335 -4.75 -18.17 -1.32
N GLN A 336 -4.65 -17.88 -0.02
CA GLN A 336 -5.43 -16.84 0.65
C GLN A 336 -4.67 -15.51 0.67
N ALA A 337 -3.52 -15.41 0.00
CA ALA A 337 -2.76 -14.18 -0.11
C ALA A 337 -3.46 -13.15 -1.02
N GLY A 338 -3.15 -11.88 -0.82
CA GLY A 338 -3.78 -10.79 -1.55
C GLY A 338 -5.25 -10.59 -1.14
N PRO A 339 -6.13 -10.07 -2.01
CA PRO A 339 -7.48 -9.73 -1.59
C PRO A 339 -8.43 -10.93 -1.37
N GLY A 340 -7.92 -12.16 -1.52
CA GLY A 340 -8.64 -13.42 -1.40
C GLY A 340 -9.15 -13.96 -2.76
N ALA A 341 -9.40 -15.26 -2.81
CA ALA A 341 -10.00 -15.94 -3.96
C ALA A 341 -11.53 -15.95 -3.86
N ALA A 342 -12.21 -15.89 -5.01
CA ALA A 342 -13.64 -16.15 -5.05
C ALA A 342 -13.95 -17.56 -4.53
N THR A 343 -14.83 -17.66 -3.53
CA THR A 343 -15.33 -18.95 -3.02
C THR A 343 -16.54 -19.38 -3.84
N GLY A 344 -16.48 -20.55 -4.48
CA GLY A 344 -17.61 -21.11 -5.24
C GLY A 344 -17.19 -21.93 -6.46
N GLN A 345 -18.13 -22.70 -7.00
CA GLN A 345 -17.95 -23.48 -8.22
C GLN A 345 -18.26 -22.61 -9.45
N GLY A 346 -17.57 -22.89 -10.56
CA GLY A 346 -17.80 -22.24 -11.86
C GLY A 346 -17.34 -23.14 -12.99
N ASP A 347 -17.83 -22.90 -14.20
CA ASP A 347 -17.30 -23.54 -15.40
C ASP A 347 -16.03 -22.81 -15.84
N PHE A 348 -14.87 -23.34 -15.45
CA PHE A 348 -13.58 -22.73 -15.75
C PHE A 348 -13.26 -22.71 -17.25
N THR A 349 -13.86 -23.61 -18.04
CA THR A 349 -13.73 -23.58 -19.50
C THR A 349 -14.50 -22.41 -20.08
N ALA A 350 -15.77 -22.25 -19.71
CA ALA A 350 -16.56 -21.09 -20.14
C ALA A 350 -15.90 -19.77 -19.72
N LEU A 351 -15.41 -19.69 -18.48
CA LEU A 351 -14.69 -18.51 -17.98
C LEU A 351 -13.39 -18.24 -18.76
N ALA A 352 -12.65 -19.30 -19.14
CA ALA A 352 -11.46 -19.16 -19.99
C ALA A 352 -11.82 -18.60 -21.37
N GLU A 353 -12.89 -19.08 -22.01
CA GLU A 353 -13.38 -18.54 -23.28
C GLU A 353 -13.83 -17.07 -23.14
N GLU A 354 -14.50 -16.71 -22.04
CA GLU A 354 -14.85 -15.32 -21.75
C GLU A 354 -13.60 -14.43 -21.62
N ALA A 355 -12.56 -14.92 -20.96
CA ALA A 355 -11.28 -14.20 -20.84
C ALA A 355 -10.60 -14.02 -22.20
N VAL A 356 -10.66 -15.03 -23.08
CA VAL A 356 -10.15 -14.93 -24.46
C VAL A 356 -10.95 -13.90 -25.25
N ALA A 357 -12.29 -13.94 -25.20
CA ALA A 357 -13.15 -12.95 -25.84
C ALA A 357 -12.91 -11.53 -25.31
N GLY A 358 -12.63 -11.39 -24.00
CA GLY A 358 -12.29 -10.13 -23.33
C GLY A 358 -10.86 -9.64 -23.57
N GLN A 359 -10.03 -10.41 -24.31
CA GLN A 359 -8.61 -10.15 -24.54
C GLN A 359 -7.83 -10.01 -23.22
N THR A 360 -8.16 -10.85 -22.25
CA THR A 360 -7.46 -11.01 -20.96
C THR A 360 -6.83 -12.39 -20.84
N ALA A 361 -7.04 -13.25 -21.84
CA ALA A 361 -6.32 -14.51 -22.06
C ALA A 361 -6.11 -14.77 -23.56
N PHE A 362 -5.24 -15.73 -23.86
CA PHE A 362 -5.01 -16.26 -25.20
C PHE A 362 -5.24 -17.77 -25.19
N LYS A 363 -5.62 -18.33 -26.34
CA LYS A 363 -5.89 -19.76 -26.52
C LYS A 363 -5.10 -20.31 -27.69
N GLY A 364 -4.70 -21.58 -27.63
CA GLY A 364 -4.16 -22.32 -28.76
C GLY A 364 -4.46 -23.82 -28.64
N THR A 365 -4.73 -24.49 -29.75
CA THR A 365 -4.90 -25.95 -29.79
C THR A 365 -3.56 -26.68 -29.66
N THR A 366 -2.46 -26.00 -29.99
CA THR A 366 -1.08 -26.45 -29.79
C THR A 366 -0.27 -25.40 -29.02
N LEU A 367 0.85 -25.80 -28.41
CA LEU A 367 1.77 -24.86 -27.74
C LEU A 367 2.29 -23.78 -28.70
N ALA A 368 2.55 -24.13 -29.97
CA ALA A 368 3.01 -23.20 -30.98
C ALA A 368 1.94 -22.15 -31.32
N GLU A 369 0.69 -22.58 -31.46
CA GLU A 369 -0.44 -21.66 -31.69
C GLU A 369 -0.67 -20.75 -30.48
N LEU A 370 -0.60 -21.28 -29.25
CA LEU A 370 -0.73 -20.47 -28.05
C LEU A 370 0.40 -19.43 -27.97
N ALA A 371 1.65 -19.83 -28.24
CA ALA A 371 2.79 -18.92 -28.25
C ALA A 371 2.60 -17.79 -29.26
N GLN A 372 2.22 -18.13 -30.49
CA GLN A 372 1.95 -17.14 -31.53
C GLN A 372 0.84 -16.17 -31.11
N ASN A 373 -0.28 -16.69 -30.59
CA ASN A 373 -1.42 -15.86 -30.18
C ASN A 373 -1.11 -14.94 -29.00
N ALA A 374 -0.28 -15.40 -28.05
CA ALA A 374 0.14 -14.62 -26.89
C ALA A 374 1.36 -13.72 -27.16
N GLY A 375 1.98 -13.81 -28.35
CA GLY A 375 3.19 -13.06 -28.72
C GLY A 375 4.48 -13.57 -28.08
N MET A 376 4.50 -14.84 -27.65
CA MET A 376 5.69 -15.51 -27.10
C MET A 376 6.54 -16.12 -28.23
N ASP A 377 7.80 -16.43 -27.94
CA ASP A 377 8.64 -17.20 -28.85
C ASP A 377 8.25 -18.70 -28.79
N PRO A 378 7.84 -19.34 -29.90
CA PRO A 378 7.32 -20.71 -29.87
C PRO A 378 8.32 -21.76 -29.39
N ASP A 379 9.60 -21.65 -29.77
CA ASP A 379 10.63 -22.63 -29.40
C ASP A 379 11.00 -22.50 -27.93
N THR A 380 11.17 -21.26 -27.46
CA THR A 380 11.39 -20.93 -26.06
C THR A 380 10.25 -21.43 -25.18
N PHE A 381 9.00 -21.14 -25.56
CA PHE A 381 7.83 -21.59 -24.80
C PHE A 381 7.71 -23.11 -24.75
N LYS A 382 7.94 -23.79 -25.88
CA LYS A 382 7.94 -25.26 -25.94
C LYS A 382 9.01 -25.87 -25.03
N GLN A 383 10.21 -25.29 -25.01
CA GLN A 383 11.28 -25.74 -24.12
C GLN A 383 10.90 -25.55 -22.64
N THR A 384 10.32 -24.39 -22.29
CA THR A 384 9.80 -24.10 -20.95
C THR A 384 8.80 -25.17 -20.50
N VAL A 385 7.79 -25.46 -21.33
CA VAL A 385 6.76 -26.47 -21.01
C VAL A 385 7.37 -27.87 -20.86
N THR A 386 8.36 -28.21 -21.71
CA THR A 386 9.05 -29.51 -21.64
C THR A 386 9.79 -29.67 -20.30
N SER A 387 10.61 -28.68 -19.93
CA SER A 387 11.35 -28.68 -18.65
C SER A 387 10.40 -28.71 -17.45
N TYR A 388 9.33 -27.92 -17.49
CA TYR A 388 8.33 -27.89 -16.42
C TYR A 388 7.60 -29.23 -16.25
N ASN A 389 7.15 -29.85 -17.34
CA ASN A 389 6.50 -31.16 -17.30
C ASN A 389 7.45 -32.26 -16.78
N GLN A 390 8.75 -32.15 -17.07
CA GLN A 390 9.75 -33.05 -16.47
C GLN A 390 9.82 -32.86 -14.95
N ALA A 391 9.86 -31.62 -14.45
CA ALA A 391 9.81 -31.34 -13.02
C ALA A 391 8.53 -31.88 -12.37
N VAL A 392 7.38 -31.74 -13.03
CA VAL A 392 6.10 -32.30 -12.57
C VAL A 392 6.15 -33.82 -12.44
N THR A 393 6.74 -34.49 -13.44
CA THR A 393 6.88 -35.95 -13.47
C THR A 393 7.83 -36.46 -12.38
N THR A 394 8.97 -35.80 -12.20
CA THR A 394 9.99 -36.19 -11.20
C THR A 394 9.68 -35.68 -9.80
N LYS A 395 8.70 -34.78 -9.66
CA LYS A 395 8.39 -34.02 -8.45
C LYS A 395 9.61 -33.26 -7.90
N ASN A 396 10.50 -32.82 -8.78
CA ASN A 396 11.73 -32.12 -8.44
C ASN A 396 12.01 -31.01 -9.46
N ASP A 397 11.83 -29.77 -9.04
CA ASP A 397 12.15 -28.58 -9.84
C ASP A 397 13.56 -28.07 -9.48
N THR A 398 14.54 -28.46 -10.27
CA THR A 398 15.94 -28.02 -10.08
C THR A 398 16.22 -26.64 -10.67
N GLU A 399 15.27 -26.04 -11.40
CA GLU A 399 15.45 -24.75 -12.05
C GLU A 399 15.03 -23.60 -11.13
N PHE A 400 13.84 -23.73 -10.52
CA PHE A 400 13.28 -22.68 -9.67
C PHE A 400 12.95 -23.16 -8.25
N SER A 401 13.26 -24.40 -7.87
CA SER A 401 13.03 -24.93 -6.52
C SER A 401 11.57 -24.91 -6.07
N LYS A 402 10.60 -25.02 -7.01
CA LYS A 402 9.19 -25.24 -6.68
C LYS A 402 9.01 -26.53 -5.90
N ARG A 403 8.23 -26.47 -4.82
CA ARG A 403 8.03 -27.62 -3.93
C ARG A 403 7.32 -28.75 -4.67
N SER A 404 7.68 -29.98 -4.31
CA SER A 404 7.12 -31.21 -4.90
C SER A 404 5.59 -31.28 -4.83
N GLN A 405 5.01 -30.73 -3.75
CA GLN A 405 3.57 -30.65 -3.54
C GLN A 405 2.90 -29.78 -4.59
N SER A 406 3.54 -28.67 -4.99
CA SER A 406 3.00 -27.69 -5.94
C SER A 406 3.23 -28.01 -7.41
N LEU A 407 3.84 -29.16 -7.68
CA LEU A 407 4.07 -29.70 -9.02
C LEU A 407 2.91 -30.65 -9.41
N ALA A 408 1.64 -30.26 -9.26
CA ALA A 408 0.49 -31.14 -9.53
C ALA A 408 0.00 -31.19 -11.00
N TYR A 409 0.16 -30.10 -11.76
CA TYR A 409 -0.42 -29.97 -13.09
C TYR A 409 0.66 -29.91 -14.18
N SER A 410 0.66 -30.89 -15.08
CA SER A 410 1.41 -30.82 -16.33
C SER A 410 0.63 -30.03 -17.37
N ILE A 411 1.31 -29.55 -18.41
CA ILE A 411 0.71 -28.88 -19.58
C ILE A 411 0.91 -29.80 -20.79
N VAL A 412 -0.07 -30.65 -21.11
CA VAL A 412 0.12 -31.75 -22.08
C VAL A 412 -0.85 -31.68 -23.25
N ASP A 413 -2.15 -31.60 -22.96
CA ASP A 413 -3.21 -31.77 -23.97
C ASP A 413 -4.00 -30.48 -24.16
N GLY A 414 -4.03 -30.00 -25.41
CA GLY A 414 -4.76 -28.79 -25.77
C GLY A 414 -6.29 -28.95 -25.72
N PRO A 415 -7.06 -27.85 -25.73
CA PRO A 415 -6.58 -26.47 -25.84
C PRO A 415 -5.80 -25.98 -24.60
N PHE A 416 -4.84 -25.09 -24.87
CA PHE A 416 -4.02 -24.41 -23.88
C PHE A 416 -4.43 -22.95 -23.75
N TYR A 417 -4.29 -22.40 -22.55
CA TYR A 417 -4.66 -21.02 -22.25
C TYR A 417 -3.51 -20.28 -21.56
N ALA A 418 -3.29 -19.03 -21.95
CA ALA A 418 -2.36 -18.11 -21.30
C ALA A 418 -3.14 -16.90 -20.77
N PHE A 419 -3.29 -16.80 -19.46
CA PHE A 419 -4.05 -15.72 -18.82
C PHE A 419 -3.14 -14.56 -18.45
N VAL A 420 -3.54 -13.34 -18.83
CA VAL A 420 -2.76 -12.12 -18.57
C VAL A 420 -2.92 -11.73 -17.10
N SER A 421 -1.81 -11.68 -16.37
CA SER A 421 -1.76 -11.27 -14.97
C SER A 421 -0.92 -10.00 -14.80
N GLN A 422 -1.33 -9.11 -13.90
CA GLN A 422 -0.67 -7.82 -13.66
C GLN A 422 -0.46 -7.57 -12.17
N ALA A 423 0.76 -7.19 -11.80
CA ALA A 423 1.04 -6.71 -10.45
C ALA A 423 0.18 -5.48 -10.15
N ALA A 424 -0.32 -5.40 -8.92
CA ALA A 424 -1.13 -4.29 -8.47
C ALA A 424 -0.37 -3.42 -7.45
N TYR A 425 -0.77 -2.16 -7.29
CA TYR A 425 -0.28 -1.29 -6.22
C TYR A 425 -1.44 -0.58 -5.53
N LEU A 426 -1.30 -0.39 -4.21
CA LEU A 426 -2.34 0.20 -3.35
C LEU A 426 -2.23 1.73 -3.25
N GLY A 427 -1.10 2.30 -3.63
CA GLY A 427 -0.75 3.70 -3.49
C GLY A 427 0.77 3.85 -3.60
N THR A 428 1.33 4.93 -3.06
CA THR A 428 2.78 5.09 -2.94
C THR A 428 3.18 5.24 -1.47
N VAL A 429 4.39 4.85 -1.16
CA VAL A 429 5.05 5.08 0.14
C VAL A 429 6.40 5.75 -0.10
N GLY A 430 7.12 6.09 0.97
CA GLY A 430 8.33 6.91 0.91
C GLY A 430 8.02 8.39 0.63
N GLY A 431 9.05 9.18 0.38
CA GLY A 431 8.90 10.61 0.11
C GLY A 431 10.12 11.44 0.51
N VAL A 432 9.85 12.65 0.99
CA VAL A 432 10.93 13.56 1.39
C VAL A 432 11.62 13.06 2.65
N ARG A 433 12.94 13.24 2.71
CA ARG A 433 13.74 12.92 3.88
C ARG A 433 13.24 13.70 5.09
N VAL A 434 13.12 13.01 6.22
CA VAL A 434 12.74 13.59 7.51
C VAL A 434 13.68 13.14 8.62
N ASP A 435 13.78 13.95 9.68
CA ASP A 435 14.41 13.53 10.92
C ASP A 435 13.47 12.67 11.80
N ARG A 436 13.95 12.27 12.98
CA ARG A 436 13.12 11.52 13.94
C ARG A 436 11.95 12.32 14.52
N ASN A 437 11.88 13.63 14.32
CA ASN A 437 10.79 14.52 14.74
C ASN A 437 9.83 14.85 13.61
N LEU A 438 10.03 14.25 12.43
CA LEU A 438 9.23 14.44 11.23
C LEU A 438 9.35 15.85 10.64
N ALA A 439 10.45 16.56 10.95
CA ALA A 439 10.81 17.78 10.23
C ALA A 439 11.41 17.41 8.87
N VAL A 440 10.99 18.12 7.81
CA VAL A 440 11.52 17.89 6.46
C VAL A 440 12.96 18.39 6.39
N LEU A 441 13.84 17.57 5.82
CA LEU A 441 15.26 17.86 5.69
C LEU A 441 15.61 18.31 4.27
N ASP A 442 16.49 19.31 4.18
CA ASP A 442 17.14 19.72 2.94
C ASP A 442 18.23 18.71 2.49
N ASP A 443 18.92 19.04 1.40
CA ASP A 443 20.03 18.26 0.84
C ASP A 443 21.30 18.28 1.71
N HIS A 444 21.34 19.15 2.72
CA HIS A 444 22.39 19.25 3.74
C HIS A 444 21.98 18.65 5.08
N PHE A 445 20.88 17.90 5.11
CA PHE A 445 20.33 17.24 6.31
C PHE A 445 19.91 18.22 7.43
N LYS A 446 19.63 19.47 7.08
CA LYS A 446 19.10 20.47 8.03
C LYS A 446 17.59 20.55 7.93
N PRO A 447 16.88 20.68 9.06
CA PRO A 447 15.44 20.92 9.05
C PRO A 447 15.10 22.22 8.32
N ILE A 448 14.12 22.17 7.42
CA ILE A 448 13.48 23.35 6.83
C ILE A 448 12.56 23.96 7.90
N PRO A 449 12.82 25.20 8.38
CA PRO A 449 12.04 25.78 9.47
C PRO A 449 10.55 25.88 9.13
N GLY A 450 9.71 25.45 10.07
CA GLY A 450 8.25 25.46 9.93
C GLY A 450 7.66 24.32 9.08
N LEU A 451 8.44 23.40 8.52
CA LEU A 451 7.95 22.36 7.62
C LEU A 451 8.04 20.93 8.20
N TYR A 452 6.90 20.25 8.25
CA TYR A 452 6.78 18.89 8.77
C TYR A 452 5.93 18.00 7.85
N THR A 453 6.13 16.68 7.91
CA THR A 453 5.33 15.73 7.12
C THR A 453 5.33 14.32 7.73
N GLY A 454 4.52 13.40 7.20
CA GLY A 454 4.43 12.03 7.69
C GLY A 454 3.72 11.10 6.69
N GLY A 455 3.56 9.83 7.05
CA GLY A 455 2.90 8.83 6.22
C GLY A 455 3.51 8.71 4.82
N ALA A 456 2.67 8.63 3.78
CA ALA A 456 3.07 8.48 2.38
C ALA A 456 3.75 9.72 1.74
N ASN A 457 4.10 10.73 2.55
CA ASN A 457 4.90 11.87 2.15
C ASN A 457 6.31 11.86 2.74
N ALA A 458 6.57 11.02 3.76
CA ALA A 458 7.82 10.94 4.47
C ALA A 458 8.64 9.72 4.02
N GLY A 459 9.89 9.96 3.70
CA GLY A 459 10.88 8.94 3.35
C GLY A 459 11.71 8.44 4.54
N GLY A 460 12.38 7.33 4.33
CA GLY A 460 13.33 6.73 5.27
C GLY A 460 12.70 5.80 6.31
N TYR A 461 11.41 5.48 6.22
CA TYR A 461 10.80 4.44 7.07
C TYR A 461 10.75 3.06 6.40
N TYR A 462 10.75 3.03 5.07
CA TYR A 462 10.67 1.83 4.26
C TYR A 462 12.03 1.51 3.62
N GLU A 463 12.15 0.32 3.01
CA GLU A 463 13.30 -0.07 2.19
C GLU A 463 13.37 0.69 0.85
N GLY A 464 12.22 0.95 0.23
CA GLY A 464 12.12 1.66 -1.05
C GLY A 464 11.68 0.82 -2.26
N HIS A 465 11.58 -0.51 -2.14
CA HIS A 465 11.35 -1.39 -3.31
C HIS A 465 10.29 -2.48 -3.13
N SER A 466 9.88 -2.80 -1.91
CA SER A 466 8.89 -3.85 -1.66
C SER A 466 7.82 -3.46 -0.64
N TYR A 467 6.78 -4.28 -0.54
CA TYR A 467 5.74 -4.12 0.47
C TYR A 467 6.33 -4.31 1.89
N PRO A 468 5.88 -3.54 2.89
CA PRO A 468 6.40 -3.64 4.25
C PRO A 468 6.18 -5.01 4.90
N ALA A 469 7.15 -5.38 5.74
CA ALA A 469 7.19 -6.67 6.45
C ALA A 469 5.99 -6.98 7.35
N PHE A 470 5.29 -5.94 7.83
CA PHE A 470 4.23 -6.10 8.82
C PHE A 470 2.89 -5.59 8.29
N GLU A 471 1.84 -6.38 8.55
CA GLU A 471 0.46 -5.98 8.28
C GLU A 471 0.13 -4.67 9.02
N GLY A 472 -0.59 -3.79 8.33
CA GLY A 472 -1.02 -2.51 8.91
C GLY A 472 0.11 -1.51 9.14
N LEU A 473 1.36 -1.81 8.77
CA LEU A 473 2.52 -0.95 9.03
C LEU A 473 2.40 0.43 8.39
N ALA A 474 1.93 0.52 7.14
CA ALA A 474 1.72 1.83 6.50
C ALA A 474 0.67 2.67 7.22
N SER A 475 -0.38 2.03 7.76
CA SER A 475 -1.39 2.71 8.57
C SER A 475 -0.84 3.10 9.94
N GLY A 476 -0.10 2.18 10.58
CA GLY A 476 0.71 2.38 11.78
C GLY A 476 1.56 3.63 11.70
N PHE A 477 2.37 3.70 10.65
CA PHE A 477 3.24 4.81 10.36
C PHE A 477 2.47 6.10 10.12
N THR A 478 1.40 6.07 9.33
CA THR A 478 0.58 7.23 9.00
C THR A 478 0.08 7.96 10.25
N TRP A 479 -0.62 7.28 11.19
CA TRP A 479 -1.09 7.98 12.40
C TRP A 479 0.05 8.31 13.37
N THR A 480 1.04 7.43 13.54
CA THR A 480 2.13 7.65 14.50
C THR A 480 3.02 8.81 14.07
N SER A 481 3.42 8.84 12.79
CA SER A 481 4.19 9.96 12.24
C SER A 481 3.38 11.25 12.23
N GLY A 482 2.07 11.20 11.93
CA GLY A 482 1.20 12.37 12.03
C GLY A 482 1.14 12.95 13.43
N ARG A 483 0.95 12.12 14.47
CA ARG A 483 0.95 12.55 15.87
C ARG A 483 2.29 13.20 16.25
N ILE A 484 3.41 12.59 15.85
CA ILE A 484 4.74 13.14 16.12
C ILE A 484 4.92 14.47 15.37
N ALA A 485 4.59 14.54 14.09
CA ALA A 485 4.72 15.75 13.27
C ALA A 485 3.89 16.91 13.84
N GLY A 486 2.63 16.66 14.22
CA GLY A 486 1.78 17.67 14.87
C GLY A 486 2.33 18.13 16.21
N THR A 487 2.86 17.22 17.03
CA THR A 487 3.51 17.56 18.31
C THR A 487 4.76 18.41 18.09
N SER A 488 5.62 18.04 17.14
CA SER A 488 6.84 18.78 16.80
C SER A 488 6.51 20.18 16.26
N ALA A 489 5.52 20.27 15.36
CA ALA A 489 5.04 21.54 14.84
C ALA A 489 4.48 22.42 15.97
N ALA A 490 3.75 21.85 16.93
CA ALA A 490 3.25 22.59 18.10
C ALA A 490 4.39 23.16 18.96
N VAL A 491 5.45 22.39 19.22
CA VAL A 491 6.63 22.86 19.96
C VAL A 491 7.30 24.02 19.24
N TYR A 492 7.53 23.88 17.92
CA TYR A 492 8.11 24.94 17.09
C TYR A 492 7.27 26.22 17.15
N THR A 493 5.95 26.09 16.96
CA THR A 493 5.03 27.22 16.92
C THR A 493 4.93 27.94 18.25
N LYS A 494 4.91 27.22 19.39
CA LYS A 494 4.93 27.83 20.73
C LYS A 494 6.21 28.62 20.99
N ALA A 495 7.36 28.09 20.56
CA ALA A 495 8.63 28.81 20.68
C ALA A 495 8.63 30.11 19.85
N LYS A 496 8.07 30.07 18.62
CA LYS A 496 7.93 31.26 17.77
C LYS A 496 7.01 32.31 18.38
N LEU A 497 5.86 31.88 18.92
CA LEU A 497 4.92 32.75 19.63
C LEU A 497 5.56 33.43 20.84
N ALA A 498 6.34 32.69 21.62
CA ALA A 498 7.05 33.23 22.78
C ALA A 498 8.15 34.23 22.41
N ALA A 499 8.76 34.12 21.22
CA ALA A 499 9.79 35.04 20.75
C ALA A 499 9.23 36.36 20.18
N THR A 500 7.94 36.41 19.86
CA THR A 500 7.22 37.62 19.41
C THR A 500 6.60 38.43 20.54
N HIS A 501 6.65 37.93 21.77
CA HIS A 501 6.23 38.61 23.01
C HIS A 501 7.45 39.00 23.82
#